data_AF-A0A075FKL6-F1
#
_entry.id   AF-A0A075FKL6-F1
#
_cell.length_a   1.000
_cell.length_b   1.000
_cell.length_c   1.000
_cell.angle_alpha   90.00
_cell.angle_beta   90.00
_cell.angle_gamma   90.00
#
_symmetry.space_group_name_H-M   'P 1'
#
loop_
_entity.id
_entity.type
_entity.pdbx_description
1 polymer ?
#
loop_
_entity_poly.entity_id
_entity_poly.type
_entity_poly.pdbx_seq_one_letter_code
_entity_poly.pdbx_strand_id
1 'polypeptide(L)'
;MISEKKNSCIIFGGEPTVQVKGNGKGGRNQELVLQILKLIHGSDHRVLVSSISTDGIDGNTTCAGALSDNNSSNPQKISSYLENNDSYSFFKKYGGLIKTGSTHTNLMDIGLIIKY
;
A
#
# COMPACT_ATOMS: atom_id res chain seq x y z
N MET A 1 -20.53 7.75 -3.66
CA MET A 1 -20.30 8.91 -2.78
C MET A 1 -19.40 8.47 -1.63
N ILE A 2 -18.26 9.13 -1.42
CA ILE A 2 -17.36 8.83 -0.29
C ILE A 2 -17.96 9.48 0.96
N SER A 3 -18.02 8.76 2.08
CA SER A 3 -18.66 9.25 3.31
C SER A 3 -17.85 10.40 3.93
N GLU A 4 -18.52 11.51 4.27
CA GLU A 4 -17.91 12.62 5.01
C GLU A 4 -17.81 12.36 6.52
N LYS A 5 -18.31 11.22 7.00
CA LYS A 5 -18.26 10.87 8.42
C LYS A 5 -16.81 10.80 8.90
N LYS A 6 -16.59 11.31 10.12
CA LYS A 6 -15.29 11.27 10.81
C LYS A 6 -14.71 9.86 10.86
N ASN A 7 -15.56 8.87 11.15
CA ASN A 7 -15.20 7.47 11.17
C ASN A 7 -15.82 6.78 9.95
N SER A 8 -14.99 6.30 9.04
CA SER A 8 -15.45 5.61 7.83
C SER A 8 -14.43 4.58 7.36
N CYS A 9 -14.93 3.56 6.66
CA CYS A 9 -14.12 2.53 6.03
C CYS A 9 -14.55 2.40 4.57
N ILE A 10 -13.61 2.59 3.67
CA ILE A 10 -13.75 2.31 2.24
C ILE A 10 -13.10 0.96 1.99
N ILE A 11 -13.84 0.05 1.38
CA ILE A 11 -13.35 -1.24 0.90
C ILE A 11 -13.38 -1.19 -0.62
N PHE A 12 -12.28 -1.61 -1.25
CA PHE A 12 -12.18 -1.70 -2.69
C PHE A 12 -11.45 -2.98 -3.10
N GLY A 13 -11.69 -3.43 -4.32
CA GLY A 13 -11.04 -4.62 -4.88
C GLY A 13 -10.88 -4.49 -6.38
N GLY A 14 -9.96 -5.28 -6.92
CA GLY A 14 -9.60 -5.26 -8.34
C GLY A 14 -8.21 -5.84 -8.56
N GLU A 15 -7.59 -5.45 -9.67
CA GLU A 15 -6.24 -5.91 -10.03
C GLU A 15 -5.40 -4.73 -10.55
N PRO A 16 -4.89 -3.85 -9.66
CA PRO A 16 -4.02 -2.76 -10.06
C PRO A 16 -2.78 -3.27 -10.81
N THR A 17 -2.18 -2.39 -11.60
CA THR A 17 -0.91 -2.67 -12.27
C THR A 17 0.07 -1.57 -11.94
N VAL A 18 1.36 -1.91 -12.04
CA VAL A 18 2.47 -0.98 -11.86
C VAL A 18 3.26 -0.93 -13.16
N GLN A 19 3.59 0.28 -13.59
CA GLN A 19 4.57 0.46 -14.66
C GLN A 19 5.97 0.41 -14.05
N VAL A 20 6.68 -0.70 -14.27
CA VAL A 20 8.04 -0.87 -13.78
C VAL A 20 9.00 -0.02 -14.61
N LYS A 21 9.73 0.87 -13.93
CA LYS A 21 10.74 1.79 -14.48
C LYS A 21 12.10 1.62 -13.81
N GLY A 22 12.12 1.21 -12.54
CA GLY A 22 13.33 0.96 -11.76
C GLY A 22 13.69 -0.51 -11.61
N ASN A 23 14.69 -0.76 -10.76
CA ASN A 23 15.19 -2.10 -10.44
C ASN A 23 14.88 -2.52 -9.00
N GLY A 24 13.93 -1.84 -8.36
CA GLY A 24 13.54 -2.06 -6.98
C GLY A 24 12.81 -3.38 -6.72
N LYS A 25 12.54 -3.60 -5.43
CA LYS A 25 11.74 -4.73 -4.96
C LYS A 25 10.38 -4.20 -4.49
N GLY A 26 9.30 -4.88 -4.88
CA GLY A 26 7.95 -4.42 -4.56
C GLY A 26 6.87 -5.17 -5.32
N GLY A 27 5.64 -4.67 -5.17
CA GLY A 27 4.47 -5.15 -5.87
C GLY A 27 3.40 -4.08 -5.96
N ARG A 28 2.34 -4.38 -6.70
CA ARG A 28 1.24 -3.47 -7.01
C ARG A 28 0.51 -2.99 -5.74
N ASN A 29 0.34 -3.86 -4.76
CA ASN A 29 -0.34 -3.53 -3.52
C ASN A 29 0.52 -2.63 -2.62
N GLN A 30 1.80 -2.97 -2.47
CA GLN A 30 2.76 -2.12 -1.77
C GLN A 30 2.88 -0.75 -2.43
N GLU A 31 2.99 -0.69 -3.75
CA GLU A 31 3.10 0.58 -4.48
C GLU A 31 1.83 1.42 -4.35
N LEU A 32 0.64 0.80 -4.42
CA LEU A 32 -0.64 1.50 -4.23
C LEU A 32 -0.72 2.17 -2.84
N VAL A 33 -0.37 1.44 -1.77
CA VAL A 33 -0.34 2.02 -0.42
C VAL A 33 0.63 3.19 -0.37
N LEU A 34 1.82 3.04 -0.94
CA LEU A 34 2.85 4.08 -0.93
C LEU A 34 2.45 5.33 -1.74
N GLN A 35 1.75 5.16 -2.86
CA GLN A 35 1.17 6.26 -3.64
C GLN A 35 0.08 7.00 -2.84
N ILE A 36 -0.82 6.26 -2.17
CA ILE A 36 -1.85 6.88 -1.34
C ILE A 36 -1.22 7.66 -0.18
N LEU A 37 -0.20 7.11 0.49
CA LEU A 37 0.54 7.83 1.54
C LEU A 37 1.13 9.15 1.05
N LYS A 38 1.69 9.17 -0.18
CA LYS A 38 2.18 10.40 -0.80
C LYS A 38 1.07 11.42 -1.01
N LEU A 39 -0.11 10.98 -1.46
CA LEU A 39 -1.26 11.87 -1.72
C LEU A 39 -1.86 12.47 -0.45
N ILE A 40 -1.91 11.69 0.64
CA ILE A 40 -2.51 12.12 1.91
C ILE A 40 -1.51 12.76 2.87
N HIS A 41 -0.25 12.92 2.47
CA HIS A 41 0.78 13.54 3.29
C HIS A 41 0.37 14.97 3.69
N GLY A 42 0.51 15.28 4.98
CA GLY A 42 0.15 16.59 5.54
C GLY A 42 -1.35 16.76 5.79
N SER A 43 -2.16 15.71 5.61
CA SER A 43 -3.56 15.72 6.05
C SER A 43 -3.66 15.72 7.58
N ASP A 44 -4.56 16.55 8.13
CA ASP A 44 -4.90 16.57 9.55
C ASP A 44 -5.77 15.37 9.99
N HIS A 45 -6.23 14.56 9.04
CA HIS A 45 -7.01 13.37 9.33
C HIS A 45 -6.11 12.18 9.64
N ARG A 46 -6.48 11.34 10.61
CA ARG A 46 -5.82 10.04 10.79
C ARG A 46 -6.42 9.06 9.80
N VAL A 47 -5.57 8.55 8.92
CA VAL A 47 -5.97 7.64 7.86
C VAL A 47 -5.04 6.45 7.88
N LEU A 48 -5.62 5.25 7.85
CA LEU A 48 -4.92 3.99 7.71
C LEU A 48 -5.29 3.37 6.37
N VAL A 49 -4.29 2.94 5.62
CA VAL A 49 -4.41 2.44 4.25
C VAL A 49 -3.78 1.07 4.17
N SER A 50 -4.50 0.11 3.60
CA SER A 50 -4.01 -1.24 3.35
C SER A 50 -4.35 -1.67 1.93
N SER A 51 -3.47 -2.47 1.34
CA SER A 51 -3.77 -3.22 0.12
C SER A 51 -3.02 -4.54 0.16
N ILE A 52 -3.68 -5.65 -0.22
CA ILE A 52 -3.09 -6.98 -0.27
C ILE A 52 -3.56 -7.78 -1.48
N SER A 53 -2.68 -8.63 -1.98
CA SER A 53 -3.01 -9.75 -2.86
C SER A 53 -3.59 -10.89 -2.03
N THR A 54 -4.72 -11.43 -2.48
CA THR A 54 -5.40 -12.53 -1.80
C THR A 54 -4.65 -13.85 -1.87
N ASP A 55 -3.72 -14.02 -2.82
CA ASP A 55 -2.83 -15.20 -2.93
C ASP A 55 -1.65 -15.18 -1.95
N GLY A 56 -1.46 -14.05 -1.25
CA GLY A 56 -0.43 -13.84 -0.26
C GLY A 56 0.92 -13.38 -0.80
N ILE A 57 1.02 -13.09 -2.10
CA ILE A 57 2.25 -12.67 -2.77
C ILE A 57 1.98 -11.40 -3.59
N ASP A 58 2.77 -10.35 -3.37
CA ASP A 58 2.70 -9.09 -4.09
C ASP A 58 4.01 -8.82 -4.82
N GLY A 59 3.95 -8.89 -6.15
CA GLY A 59 5.07 -8.68 -7.05
C GLY A 59 6.23 -9.65 -6.81
N ASN A 60 7.47 -9.14 -6.82
CA ASN A 60 8.68 -9.95 -6.64
C ASN A 60 9.06 -10.13 -5.15
N THR A 61 8.08 -10.11 -4.25
CA THR A 61 8.28 -10.15 -2.79
C THR A 61 7.73 -11.44 -2.18
N THR A 62 7.94 -11.63 -0.86
CA THR A 62 7.32 -12.71 -0.08
C THR A 62 6.18 -12.18 0.81
N CYS A 63 5.70 -10.97 0.53
CA CYS A 63 4.66 -10.29 1.31
C CYS A 63 3.40 -10.19 0.47
N ALA A 64 2.24 -10.17 1.11
CA ALA A 64 0.95 -10.03 0.45
C ALA A 64 0.65 -8.59 0.05
N GLY A 65 1.32 -7.62 0.67
CA GLY A 65 1.05 -6.21 0.45
C GLY A 65 1.58 -5.35 1.59
N ALA A 66 0.91 -4.23 1.84
CA ALA A 66 1.30 -3.29 2.88
C ALA A 66 0.11 -2.66 3.62
N LEU A 67 0.42 -2.13 4.80
CA LEU A 67 -0.43 -1.34 5.67
C LEU A 67 0.38 -0.15 6.17
N SER A 68 -0.18 1.05 6.14
CA SER A 68 0.42 2.18 6.83
C SER A 68 -0.65 3.19 7.20
N ASP A 69 -0.43 3.88 8.30
CA ASP A 69 -1.10 5.14 8.57
C ASP A 69 -0.36 6.30 7.88
N ASN A 70 -0.98 7.47 7.85
CA ASN A 70 -0.43 8.69 7.28
C ASN A 70 0.67 9.35 8.14
N ASN A 71 1.42 8.56 8.92
CA ASN A 71 2.53 9.06 9.73
C ASN A 71 3.65 9.64 8.85
N SER A 72 4.39 10.58 9.45
CA SER A 72 5.25 11.66 8.92
C SER A 72 6.39 11.28 7.95
N SER A 73 6.14 10.39 7.01
CA SER A 73 7.08 10.01 5.98
C SER A 73 7.24 11.15 4.98
N ASN A 74 8.46 11.70 4.93
CA ASN A 74 8.81 12.78 4.01
C ASN A 74 8.45 12.41 2.54
N PRO A 75 7.66 13.22 1.81
CA PRO A 75 7.18 12.92 0.47
C PRO A 75 8.28 12.74 -0.57
N GLN A 76 9.41 13.44 -0.41
CA GLN A 76 10.56 13.30 -1.29
C GLN A 76 11.18 11.90 -1.13
N LYS A 77 11.27 11.39 0.11
CA LYS A 77 11.68 9.99 0.35
C LYS A 77 10.71 9.02 -0.29
N ILE A 78 9.40 9.19 -0.07
CA ILE A 78 8.38 8.32 -0.71
C ILE A 78 8.57 8.31 -2.24
N SER A 79 8.74 9.48 -2.84
CA SER A 79 8.93 9.62 -4.29
C SER A 79 10.16 8.86 -4.80
N SER A 80 11.27 8.90 -4.07
CA SER A 80 12.49 8.15 -4.46
C SER A 80 12.29 6.63 -4.49
N TYR A 81 11.51 6.07 -3.57
CA TYR A 81 11.19 4.63 -3.58
C TYR A 81 10.21 4.30 -4.71
N LEU A 82 9.22 5.17 -4.98
CA LEU A 82 8.27 4.98 -6.06
C LEU A 82 8.94 5.04 -7.44
N GLU A 83 9.84 6.00 -7.66
CA GLU A 83 10.56 6.15 -8.93
C GLU A 83 11.42 4.92 -9.27
N ASN A 84 11.92 4.22 -8.26
CA ASN A 84 12.69 2.99 -8.43
C ASN A 84 11.84 1.70 -8.34
N ASN A 85 10.51 1.79 -8.19
CA ASN A 85 9.62 0.66 -7.88
C ASN A 85 10.09 -0.20 -6.69
N ASP A 86 10.58 0.47 -5.63
CA ASP A 86 11.21 -0.16 -4.47
C ASP A 86 10.35 -0.07 -3.20
N SER A 87 9.02 -0.26 -3.35
CA SER A 87 8.05 -0.14 -2.26
C SER A 87 8.29 -1.14 -1.12
N TYR A 88 8.82 -2.33 -1.40
CA TYR A 88 9.17 -3.30 -0.37
C TYR A 88 10.25 -2.77 0.58
N SER A 89 11.29 -2.15 0.04
CA SER A 89 12.39 -1.63 0.86
C SER A 89 11.91 -0.48 1.75
N PHE A 90 10.96 0.33 1.28
CA PHE A 90 10.28 1.33 2.10
C PHE A 90 9.57 0.68 3.30
N PHE A 91 8.63 -0.24 3.08
CA PHE A 91 7.87 -0.85 4.18
C PHE A 91 8.73 -1.80 5.04
N LYS A 92 9.81 -2.36 4.50
CA LYS A 92 10.81 -3.09 5.29
C LYS A 92 11.51 -2.17 6.29
N LYS A 93 11.79 -0.93 5.89
CA LYS A 93 12.48 0.07 6.72
C LYS A 93 11.56 0.75 7.73
N TYR A 94 10.36 1.14 7.31
CA TYR A 94 9.43 1.92 8.13
C TYR A 94 8.33 1.07 8.79
N GLY A 95 8.30 -0.24 8.52
CA GLY A 95 7.22 -1.12 8.94
C GLY A 95 6.05 -1.09 7.97
N GLY A 96 5.08 -1.98 8.19
CA GLY A 96 3.85 -2.04 7.38
C GLY A 96 3.78 -3.18 6.36
N LEU A 97 4.82 -4.01 6.22
CA LEU A 97 4.73 -5.20 5.39
C LEU A 97 3.71 -6.19 5.95
N ILE A 98 2.79 -6.65 5.11
CA ILE A 98 1.83 -7.71 5.47
C ILE A 98 2.35 -9.04 4.94
N LYS A 99 2.56 -10.00 5.84
CA LYS A 99 2.96 -11.37 5.50
C LYS A 99 1.87 -12.35 5.93
N THR A 100 1.15 -12.90 4.97
CA THR A 100 0.15 -13.95 5.19
C THR A 100 0.73 -15.34 4.96
N GLY A 101 1.80 -15.44 4.16
CA GLY A 101 2.17 -16.70 3.51
C GLY A 101 1.24 -16.99 2.33
N SER A 102 1.50 -18.08 1.60
CA SER A 102 0.60 -18.51 0.52
C SER A 102 -0.75 -18.91 1.09
N THR A 103 -1.82 -18.35 0.55
CA THR A 103 -3.19 -18.62 1.00
C THR A 103 -3.85 -19.75 0.20
N HIS A 104 -3.21 -20.22 -0.87
CA HIS A 104 -3.73 -21.21 -1.82
C HIS A 104 -5.06 -20.83 -2.49
N THR A 105 -5.40 -19.53 -2.52
CA THR A 105 -6.56 -18.98 -3.24
C THR A 105 -6.21 -17.65 -3.88
N ASN A 106 -6.84 -17.29 -5.00
CA ASN A 106 -6.60 -16.01 -5.66
C ASN A 106 -7.92 -15.40 -6.17
N LEU A 107 -8.33 -14.31 -5.53
CA LEU A 107 -9.44 -13.43 -5.88
C LEU A 107 -8.93 -12.00 -6.12
N MET A 108 -7.77 -11.88 -6.78
CA MET A 108 -7.07 -10.62 -7.05
C MET A 108 -6.72 -9.86 -5.76
N ASP A 109 -6.86 -8.54 -5.74
CA ASP A 109 -6.46 -7.68 -4.62
C ASP A 109 -7.66 -7.08 -3.88
N ILE A 110 -7.45 -6.85 -2.58
CA ILE A 110 -8.38 -6.13 -1.71
C ILE A 110 -7.64 -5.01 -0.98
N GLY A 111 -8.28 -3.85 -0.87
CA GLY A 111 -7.75 -2.71 -0.16
C GLY A 111 -8.78 -2.03 0.74
N LEU A 112 -8.25 -1.33 1.74
CA LEU A 112 -8.97 -0.68 2.81
C LEU A 112 -8.42 0.72 3.02
N ILE A 113 -9.30 1.71 3.17
CA ILE A 113 -8.96 3.04 3.69
C ILE A 113 -9.86 3.31 4.88
N ILE A 114 -9.27 3.49 6.05
CA ILE A 114 -9.97 3.76 7.31
C ILE A 114 -9.62 5.17 7.77
N LYS A 115 -10.63 6.02 7.95
CA LYS A 115 -10.52 7.33 8.58
C LYS A 115 -11.04 7.23 10.01
N TYR A 116 -10.29 7.74 11.00
CA TYR A 116 -10.62 7.63 12.44
C TYR A 116 -10.16 8.84 13.27
#